data_AF-A0A848TX66-F1
#
_entry.id   AF-A0A848TX66-F1
#
_cell.length_a   1.000
_cell.length_b   1.000
_cell.length_c   1.000
_cell.angle_alpha   90.00
_cell.angle_beta   90.00
_cell.angle_gamma   90.00
#
_symmetry.space_group_name_H-M   'P 1'
#
loop_
_entity.id
_entity.type
_entity.pdbx_description
1 polymer ?
#
loop_
_entity_poly.entity_id
_entity_poly.type
_entity_poly.pdbx_seq_one_letter_code
_entity_poly.pdbx_strand_id
1 'polypeptide(L)'
;GNFTFDKGAPNSDNYNKYRLIRMKESPEVETYFVKNTLSPTGLGEPALPPAGAAIAIAINKATGTRLYKQPFVDQMGKKEMIG
;
A
#
# COMPACT_ATOMS: atom_id res chain seq x y z
N GLY A 1 -2.88 -6.44 3.26
CA GLY A 1 -4.28 -6.85 3.08
C GLY A 1 -5.08 -6.46 4.30
N ASN A 2 -6.39 -6.59 4.26
CA ASN A 2 -7.22 -6.43 5.46
C ASN A 2 -7.12 -7.73 6.28
N PHE A 3 -6.61 -7.67 7.51
CA PHE A 3 -6.51 -8.83 8.41
C PHE A 3 -7.54 -8.67 9.54
N THR A 4 -8.66 -9.38 9.39
CA THR A 4 -9.80 -9.27 10.30
C THR A 4 -9.93 -10.51 11.18
N PHE A 5 -10.66 -10.36 12.29
CA PHE A 5 -10.95 -11.44 13.23
C PHE A 5 -12.48 -11.59 13.38
N ASP A 6 -12.97 -12.82 13.39
CA ASP A 6 -14.34 -13.17 13.75
C ASP A 6 -14.32 -14.05 15.01
N LYS A 7 -15.05 -13.63 16.05
CA LYS A 7 -15.10 -14.30 17.37
C LYS A 7 -13.71 -14.66 17.95
N GLY A 8 -12.71 -13.80 17.69
CA GLY A 8 -11.33 -13.98 18.15
C GLY A 8 -10.46 -14.88 17.27
N ALA A 9 -11.02 -15.49 16.22
CA ALA A 9 -10.27 -16.25 15.23
C ALA A 9 -9.93 -15.40 14.00
N PRO A 10 -8.72 -15.50 13.42
CA PRO A 10 -8.37 -14.77 12.20
C PRO A 10 -9.17 -15.30 11.01
N ASN A 11 -9.72 -14.41 10.20
CA ASN A 11 -10.49 -14.78 9.00
C ASN A 11 -9.61 -15.27 7.84
N SER A 12 -8.30 -14.98 7.89
CA SER A 12 -7.32 -15.44 6.92
C SER A 12 -6.33 -16.40 7.58
N ASP A 13 -6.37 -17.67 7.19
CA ASP A 13 -5.51 -18.75 7.70
C ASP A 13 -4.32 -19.07 6.79
N ASN A 14 -4.30 -18.54 5.56
CA ASN A 14 -3.24 -18.76 4.58
C ASN A 14 -3.17 -17.61 3.54
N TYR A 15 -2.10 -17.54 2.75
CA TYR A 15 -1.81 -16.49 1.77
C TYR A 15 -2.69 -16.51 0.51
N ASN A 16 -3.53 -17.53 0.33
CA ASN A 16 -4.60 -17.51 -0.67
C ASN A 16 -5.78 -16.64 -0.20
N LYS A 17 -6.04 -16.56 1.11
CA LYS A 17 -7.07 -15.70 1.72
C LYS A 17 -6.53 -14.33 2.10
N TYR A 18 -5.33 -14.27 2.70
CA TYR A 18 -4.69 -13.00 3.00
C TYR A 18 -4.07 -12.38 1.74
N ARG A 19 -4.69 -11.30 1.25
CA ARG A 19 -4.28 -10.63 0.02
C ARG A 19 -2.92 -9.93 0.17
N LEU A 20 -1.90 -10.56 -0.39
CA LEU A 20 -0.57 -10.01 -0.67
C LEU A 20 -0.48 -9.51 -2.13
N ILE A 21 0.44 -8.58 -2.37
CA ILE A 21 0.80 -8.15 -3.74
C ILE A 21 1.41 -9.34 -4.49
N ARG A 22 1.00 -9.55 -5.74
CA ARG A 22 1.54 -10.58 -6.63
C ARG A 22 2.47 -9.97 -7.67
N MET A 23 3.30 -10.79 -8.32
CA MET A 23 4.29 -10.34 -9.31
C MET A 23 3.70 -9.42 -10.39
N LYS A 24 2.51 -9.74 -10.92
CA LYS A 24 1.81 -8.94 -11.94
C LYS A 24 1.29 -7.58 -11.46
N GLU A 25 1.30 -7.36 -10.15
CA GLU A 25 0.77 -6.15 -9.49
C GLU A 25 1.90 -5.25 -9.00
N SER A 26 3.15 -5.71 -9.12
CA SER A 26 4.32 -4.88 -8.81
C SER A 26 4.44 -3.79 -9.87
N PRO A 27 4.50 -2.51 -9.48
CA PRO A 27 4.82 -1.45 -10.42
C PRO A 27 6.30 -1.52 -10.81
N GLU A 28 6.67 -0.73 -11.82
CA GLU A 28 8.06 -0.37 -12.05
C GLU A 28 8.56 0.50 -10.89
N VAL A 29 9.77 0.20 -10.39
CA VAL A 29 10.37 0.88 -9.25
C VAL A 29 11.75 1.40 -9.65
N GLU A 30 11.88 2.71 -9.69
CA GLU A 30 13.16 3.38 -9.88
C GLU A 30 13.79 3.70 -8.51
N THR A 31 15.11 3.53 -8.40
CA THR A 31 15.85 3.75 -7.15
C THR A 31 16.94 4.79 -7.36
N TYR A 32 17.01 5.75 -6.44
CA TYR A 32 17.96 6.85 -6.47
C TYR A 32 18.67 6.96 -5.12
N PHE A 33 20.00 7.07 -5.15
CA PHE A 33 20.81 7.29 -3.95
C PHE A 33 21.17 8.76 -3.81
N VAL A 34 20.89 9.32 -2.64
CA VAL A 34 21.32 10.68 -2.29
C VAL A 34 22.76 10.63 -1.78
N LYS A 35 23.67 11.27 -2.51
CA LYS A 35 25.08 11.36 -2.13
C LYS A 35 25.24 12.19 -0.85
N ASN A 36 25.98 11.64 0.11
CA ASN A 36 26.37 12.33 1.34
C ASN A 36 27.68 11.73 1.89
N THR A 37 28.30 12.39 2.86
CA THR A 37 29.56 11.97 3.48
C THR A 37 29.37 11.38 4.89
N LEU A 38 28.13 11.03 5.26
CA LEU A 38 27.84 10.44 6.56
C LEU A 38 28.21 8.96 6.59
N SER A 39 28.51 8.44 7.77
CA SER A 39 28.73 7.00 7.95
C SER A 39 27.50 6.21 7.50
N PRO A 40 27.67 5.04 6.86
CA PRO A 40 26.56 4.20 6.43
C PRO A 40 25.62 3.84 7.58
N THR A 41 24.32 3.85 7.30
CA THR A 41 23.26 3.42 8.22
C THR A 41 22.37 2.37 7.55
N GLY A 42 21.42 1.80 8.30
CA GLY A 42 20.50 0.80 7.76
C GLY A 42 19.54 1.38 6.71
N LEU A 43 19.38 0.65 5.60
CA LEU A 43 18.48 1.01 4.49
C LEU A 43 17.32 0.03 4.27
N GLY A 44 17.15 -0.97 5.13
CA GLY A 44 16.11 -2.00 4.97
C GLY A 44 14.67 -1.51 5.22
N GLU A 45 14.49 -0.64 6.20
CA GLU A 45 13.18 -0.11 6.61
C GLU A 45 12.79 1.29 6.08
N PRO A 46 13.72 2.23 5.79
CA PRO A 46 13.36 3.61 5.44
C PRO A 46 12.41 3.77 4.25
N ALA A 47 12.41 2.84 3.30
CA ALA A 47 11.54 2.89 2.13
C ALA A 47 10.07 2.50 2.44
N LEU A 48 9.82 1.75 3.52
CA LEU A 48 8.49 1.19 3.82
C LEU A 48 7.49 2.24 4.34
N PRO A 49 7.80 3.07 5.36
CA PRO A 49 6.85 4.07 5.87
C PRO A 49 6.30 5.05 4.83
N PRO A 50 7.11 5.65 3.93
CA PRO A 50 6.60 6.64 2.98
C PRO A 50 5.78 6.03 1.83
N ALA A 51 5.95 4.74 1.52
CA ALA A 51 5.30 4.10 0.37
C ALA A 51 3.76 4.20 0.43
N GLY A 52 3.15 3.91 1.58
CA GLY A 52 1.70 4.00 1.77
C GLY A 52 1.16 5.42 1.63
N ALA A 53 1.91 6.42 2.13
CA ALA A 53 1.54 7.83 2.02
C ALA A 53 1.64 8.34 0.57
N ALA A 54 2.69 7.94 -0.15
CA ALA A 54 2.87 8.28 -1.57
C ALA A 54 1.69 7.77 -2.42
N ILE A 55 1.25 6.53 -2.19
CA ILE A 55 0.08 5.95 -2.87
C ILE A 55 -1.20 6.74 -2.53
N ALA A 56 -1.42 7.09 -1.25
CA ALA A 56 -2.60 7.86 -0.86
C ALA A 56 -2.66 9.24 -1.53
N ILE A 57 -1.51 9.93 -1.63
CA ILE A 57 -1.38 11.22 -2.32
C ILE A 57 -1.67 11.05 -3.82
N ALA A 58 -1.13 9.99 -4.45
CA ALA A 58 -1.37 9.71 -5.86
C ALA A 58 -2.86 9.46 -6.15
N ILE A 59 -3.53 8.65 -5.31
CA ILE A 59 -4.98 8.40 -5.43
C ILE A 59 -5.76 9.71 -5.27
N ASN A 60 -5.44 10.54 -4.28
CA ASN A 60 -6.10 11.83 -4.09
C ASN A 60 -5.91 12.76 -5.29
N LYS A 61 -4.69 12.85 -5.82
CA LYS A 61 -4.40 13.67 -7.00
C LYS A 61 -5.15 13.18 -8.24
N ALA A 62 -5.29 11.86 -8.42
CA ALA A 62 -5.96 11.27 -9.57
C ALA A 62 -7.50 11.32 -9.49
N THR A 63 -8.07 11.26 -8.28
CA THR A 63 -9.52 11.05 -8.10
C THR A 63 -10.24 12.20 -7.40
N GLY A 64 -9.50 13.11 -6.75
CA GLY A 64 -10.04 14.12 -5.83
C GLY A 64 -10.43 13.55 -4.45
N THR A 65 -10.44 12.23 -4.27
CA THR A 65 -10.87 11.59 -3.03
C THR A 65 -9.69 11.34 -2.09
N ARG A 66 -9.78 11.81 -0.85
CA ARG A 66 -8.72 11.61 0.15
C ARG A 66 -9.00 10.36 0.98
N LEU A 67 -8.03 9.45 1.01
CA LEU A 67 -8.12 8.17 1.72
C LEU A 67 -7.30 8.21 3.00
N TYR A 68 -7.86 7.68 4.09
CA TYR A 68 -7.24 7.75 5.42
C TYR A 68 -6.98 6.38 6.07
N LYS A 69 -7.69 5.32 5.62
CA LYS A 69 -7.60 3.98 6.21
C LYS A 69 -7.06 2.93 5.23
N GLN A 70 -5.99 2.24 5.59
CA GLN A 70 -5.53 1.10 4.81
C GLN A 70 -6.32 -0.17 5.19
N PRO A 71 -6.54 -1.10 4.25
CA PRO A 71 -6.20 -1.00 2.83
C PRO A 71 -7.15 -0.07 2.06
N PHE A 72 -6.61 0.69 1.11
CA PHE A 72 -7.37 1.71 0.38
C PHE A 72 -8.54 1.17 -0.45
N VAL A 73 -8.49 -0.09 -0.85
CA VAL A 73 -9.55 -0.75 -1.64
C VAL A 73 -10.90 -0.74 -0.94
N ASP A 74 -10.91 -0.76 0.40
CA ASP A 74 -12.15 -0.78 1.20
C ASP A 74 -12.84 0.60 1.23
N GLN A 75 -12.11 1.67 0.89
CA GLN A 75 -12.65 3.04 0.82
C GLN A 75 -12.97 3.48 -0.62
N MET A 76 -12.44 2.78 -1.63
CA MET A 76 -12.73 3.07 -3.02
C MET A 76 -14.07 2.41 -3.39
N GLY A 77 -15.18 3.12 -3.13
CA GLY A 77 -16.51 2.67 -3.56
C GLY A 77 -16.58 2.46 -5.08
N LYS A 78 -17.39 1.50 -5.53
CA LYS A 78 -17.69 1.31 -6.96
C LYS A 78 -18.30 2.61 -7.49
N LYS A 79 -17.51 3.42 -8.20
CA LYS A 79 -18.08 4.48 -9.04
C LYS A 79 -18.93 3.75 -10.08
N GLU A 80 -20.24 4.03 -10.14
CA GLU A 80 -21.03 3.58 -11.27
C GLU A 80 -20.35 4.07 -12.53
N MET A 81 -20.06 3.14 -13.45
CA MET A 81 -19.67 3.47 -14.80
C MET A 81 -20.89 4.11 -15.44
N ILE A 82 -20.97 5.45 -15.39
CA ILE A 82 -21.93 6.20 -16.17
C ILE A 82 -21.48 6.06 -17.62
N GLY A 83 -22.11 5.12 -18.33
CA GLY A 83 -22.15 5.10 -19.78
C GLY A 83 -23.08 6.19 -20.30
#